data_AF-A0A816XSK0-F1
#
_entry.id   AF-A0A816XSK0-F1
#
_cell.length_a   1.000
_cell.length_b   1.000
_cell.length_c   1.000
_cell.angle_alpha   90.00
_cell.angle_beta   90.00
_cell.angle_gamma   90.00
#
_symmetry.space_group_name_H-M   'P 1'
#
loop_
_entity.id
_entity.type
_entity.pdbx_description
1 polymer ?
#
loop_
_entity_poly.entity_id
_entity_poly.type
_entity_poly.pdbx_seq_one_letter_code
_entity_poly.pdbx_strand_id
1 'polypeptide(L)'
;DDVNVTILFNACAQLKTKEALDLVKKTSKQIPKSFYSNPHLLASLLDALMKCGDVAHAESLFYSSKQKVLSSYGAMMKGYVDNNLPEKAIDLFNEIDNPDDVKI
;
A
#
# COMPACT_ATOMS: atom_id res chain seq x y z
N ASP A 1 0.46 -18.61 -0.37
CA ASP A 1 -0.38 -18.13 -1.50
C ASP A 1 -0.81 -16.69 -1.24
N ASP A 2 -1.33 -16.00 -2.25
CA ASP A 2 -1.72 -14.58 -2.22
C ASP A 2 -2.72 -14.26 -1.11
N VAL A 3 -3.66 -15.17 -0.83
CA VAL A 3 -4.74 -14.95 0.15
C VAL A 3 -4.16 -14.88 1.55
N ASN A 4 -3.31 -15.84 1.92
CA ASN A 4 -2.66 -15.87 3.23
C ASN A 4 -1.77 -14.64 3.47
N VAL A 5 -1.05 -14.18 2.44
CA VAL A 5 -0.21 -12.97 2.54
C VAL A 5 -1.07 -11.71 2.69
N THR A 6 -2.18 -11.61 1.95
CA THR A 6 -3.13 -10.49 2.06
C THR A 6 -3.72 -10.41 3.47
N ILE A 7 -4.13 -11.55 4.05
CA ILE A 7 -4.65 -11.62 5.42
C ILE A 7 -3.59 -11.13 6.42
N LEU A 8 -2.34 -11.58 6.27
CA LEU A 8 -1.24 -11.15 7.13
C LEU A 8 -1.01 -9.64 7.06
N PHE A 9 -0.98 -9.05 5.85
CA PHE A 9 -0.80 -7.60 5.69
C PHE A 9 -1.97 -6.82 6.31
N ASN A 10 -3.21 -7.24 6.06
CA ASN A 10 -4.39 -6.61 6.68
C ASN A 10 -4.35 -6.68 8.22
N ALA A 11 -3.92 -7.81 8.79
CA ALA A 11 -3.76 -7.93 10.23
C ALA A 11 -2.67 -6.98 10.77
N CYS A 12 -1.51 -6.92 10.10
CA CYS A 12 -0.42 -6.01 10.47
C CYS A 12 -0.86 -4.54 10.42
N ALA A 13 -1.63 -4.19 9.39
CA ALA A 13 -2.20 -2.86 9.19
C ALA A 13 -3.08 -2.40 10.36
N GLN A 14 -3.79 -3.33 11.02
CA GLN A 14 -4.63 -3.01 12.19
C GLN A 14 -3.82 -2.88 13.48
N LEU A 15 -2.72 -3.61 13.61
CA LEU A 15 -1.85 -3.56 14.79
C LEU A 15 -1.06 -2.25 14.86
N LYS A 16 -0.60 -1.73 13.72
CA LYS A 16 0.15 -0.47 13.63
C LYS A 16 1.38 -0.40 14.54
N THR A 17 2.05 -1.55 14.74
CA THR A 17 3.25 -1.63 15.58
C THR A 17 4.51 -1.80 14.74
N LYS A 18 5.68 -1.60 15.38
CA LYS A 18 6.97 -1.81 14.73
C LYS A 18 7.20 -3.29 14.38
N GLU A 19 6.73 -4.21 15.22
CA GLU A 19 6.82 -5.65 14.99
C GLU A 19 5.98 -6.06 13.77
N ALA A 20 4.79 -5.45 13.62
CA ALA A 20 3.96 -5.62 12.44
C ALA A 20 4.68 -5.12 11.18
N LEU A 21 5.34 -3.95 11.26
CA LEU A 21 6.15 -3.42 10.15
C LEU A 21 7.30 -4.36 9.76
N ASP A 22 8.04 -4.87 10.74
CA ASP A 22 9.15 -5.78 10.51
C ASP A 22 8.68 -7.08 9.85
N LEU A 23 7.51 -7.59 10.25
CA LEU A 23 6.89 -8.75 9.63
C LEU A 23 6.43 -8.47 8.20
N VAL A 24 5.82 -7.31 7.93
CA VAL A 24 5.43 -6.87 6.59
C VAL A 24 6.65 -6.83 5.67
N LYS A 25 7.74 -6.17 6.11
CA LYS A 25 9.01 -6.06 5.37
C LYS A 25 9.68 -7.41 5.12
N LYS A 26 9.65 -8.29 6.12
CA LYS A 26 10.24 -9.62 6.00
C LYS A 26 9.45 -10.45 4.98
N THR A 27 8.13 -10.42 5.08
CA THR A 27 7.23 -11.17 4.18
C THR A 27 7.33 -10.65 2.75
N SER A 28 7.34 -9.33 2.54
CA SER A 28 7.43 -8.73 1.20
C SER A 28 8.72 -9.14 0.46
N LYS A 29 9.84 -9.32 1.17
CA LYS A 29 11.09 -9.82 0.57
C LYS A 29 11.06 -11.29 0.18
N GLN A 30 10.16 -12.08 0.76
CA GLN A 30 10.09 -13.54 0.57
C GLN A 30 9.03 -13.96 -0.45
N ILE A 31 8.10 -13.08 -0.80
CA ILE A 31 7.07 -13.37 -1.81
C ILE A 31 7.63 -13.27 -3.24
N PRO A 32 7.14 -14.09 -4.19
CA PRO A 32 7.54 -14.01 -5.58
C PRO A 32 7.30 -12.64 -6.21
N LYS A 33 8.14 -12.21 -7.16
CA LYS A 33 7.93 -10.93 -7.85
C LYS A 33 6.57 -10.82 -8.55
N SER A 34 6.01 -11.94 -9.00
CA SER A 34 4.68 -12.00 -9.63
C SER A 34 3.55 -11.56 -8.69
N PHE A 35 3.75 -11.61 -7.37
CA PHE A 35 2.75 -11.19 -6.38
C PHE A 35 2.53 -9.66 -6.43
N TYR A 36 3.56 -8.89 -6.77
CA TYR A 36 3.44 -7.43 -6.92
C TYR A 36 2.64 -7.04 -8.17
N SER A 37 2.40 -7.97 -9.09
CA SER A 37 1.48 -7.78 -10.22
C SER A 37 0.01 -7.96 -9.84
N ASN A 38 -0.28 -8.49 -8.64
CA ASN A 38 -1.65 -8.60 -8.13
C ASN A 38 -2.04 -7.26 -7.47
N PRO A 39 -2.97 -6.49 -8.07
CA PRO A 39 -3.29 -5.15 -7.60
C PRO A 39 -3.94 -5.13 -6.20
N HIS A 40 -4.71 -6.16 -5.83
CA HIS A 40 -5.33 -6.26 -4.52
C HIS A 40 -4.30 -6.53 -3.43
N LEU A 41 -3.35 -7.44 -3.70
CA LEU A 41 -2.26 -7.72 -2.78
C LEU A 41 -1.36 -6.49 -2.63
N LEU A 42 -1.03 -5.80 -3.72
CA LEU A 42 -0.31 -4.54 -3.70
C LEU A 42 -1.02 -3.51 -2.80
N ALA A 43 -2.33 -3.30 -2.97
CA ALA A 43 -3.09 -2.38 -2.13
C ALA A 43 -3.03 -2.75 -0.64
N SER A 44 -3.13 -4.03 -0.29
CA SER A 44 -3.01 -4.49 1.11
C SER A 44 -1.62 -4.26 1.71
N LEU A 45 -0.57 -4.45 0.92
CA LEU A 45 0.81 -4.19 1.33
C LEU A 45 1.04 -2.68 1.55
N LEU A 46 0.54 -1.84 0.64
CA LEU A 46 0.62 -0.39 0.78
C LEU A 46 -0.10 0.10 2.04
N ASP A 47 -1.34 -0.36 2.28
CA ASP A 47 -2.09 -0.02 3.49
C ASP A 47 -1.35 -0.41 4.77
N ALA A 48 -0.75 -1.61 4.80
CA ALA A 48 0.04 -2.08 5.93
C ALA A 48 1.30 -1.23 6.16
N LEU A 49 2.05 -0.91 5.10
CA LEU A 49 3.25 -0.07 5.18
C LEU A 49 2.91 1.34 5.67
N MET A 50 1.88 1.98 5.11
CA MET A 50 1.45 3.32 5.50
C MET A 50 0.98 3.36 6.95
N LYS A 51 0.10 2.43 7.36
CA LYS A 51 -0.43 2.40 8.74
C LYS A 51 0.63 2.05 9.78
N CYS A 52 1.69 1.35 9.41
CA CYS A 52 2.83 1.09 10.27
C CYS A 52 3.95 2.15 10.16
N GLY A 53 3.74 3.19 9.36
CA GLY A 53 4.61 4.38 9.30
C GLY A 53 5.80 4.31 8.34
N ASP A 54 5.92 3.29 7.49
CA ASP A 54 6.98 3.24 6.47
C ASP A 54 6.53 3.83 5.13
N VAL A 55 6.29 5.15 5.17
CA VAL A 55 5.79 5.93 4.04
C VAL A 55 6.72 5.83 2.82
N ALA A 56 8.03 5.93 3.02
CA ALA A 56 9.00 5.94 1.92
C ALA A 56 9.00 4.62 1.11
N HIS A 57 8.83 3.48 1.79
CA HIS A 57 8.72 2.19 1.12
C HIS A 57 7.41 2.05 0.35
N ALA A 58 6.30 2.52 0.95
CA ALA A 58 5.00 2.51 0.30
C ALA A 58 5.03 3.37 -0.97
N GLU A 59 5.60 4.58 -0.90
CA GLU A 59 5.81 5.45 -2.06
C GLU A 59 6.63 4.76 -3.14
N SER A 60 7.80 4.20 -2.79
CA SER A 60 8.66 3.52 -3.76
C SER A 60 7.94 2.38 -4.47
N LEU A 61 7.13 1.61 -3.73
CA LEU A 61 6.38 0.48 -4.30
C LEU A 61 5.21 0.96 -5.16
N PHE A 62 4.47 1.96 -4.69
CA PHE A 62 3.36 2.54 -5.43
C PHE A 62 3.83 3.10 -6.76
N TYR A 63 4.80 4.01 -6.76
CA TYR A 63 5.28 4.67 -7.98
C TYR A 63 5.99 3.71 -8.95
N SER A 64 6.63 2.63 -8.47
CA SER A 64 7.23 1.62 -9.36
C SER A 64 6.22 0.60 -9.93
N SER A 65 5.02 0.48 -9.33
CA SER A 65 3.99 -0.44 -9.84
C SER A 65 3.31 0.10 -11.10
N LYS A 66 3.18 -0.76 -12.12
CA LYS A 66 2.41 -0.47 -13.34
C LYS A 66 0.91 -0.73 -13.19
N GLN A 67 0.50 -1.55 -12.22
CA GLN A 67 -0.90 -1.90 -12.00
C GLN A 67 -1.35 -1.35 -10.65
N LYS A 68 -2.03 -0.21 -10.70
CA LYS A 68 -2.65 0.44 -9.56
C LYS A 68 -4.16 0.39 -9.73
N VAL A 69 -4.87 0.12 -8.64
CA VAL A 69 -6.34 0.08 -8.55
C VAL A 69 -6.83 1.14 -7.57
N LEU A 70 -8.12 1.44 -7.56
CA LEU A 70 -8.65 2.55 -6.77
C LEU A 70 -8.33 2.40 -5.29
N SER A 71 -8.36 1.17 -4.78
CA SER A 71 -7.98 0.85 -3.41
C SER A 71 -6.51 1.16 -3.08
N SER A 72 -5.59 1.07 -4.04
CA SER A 72 -4.18 1.44 -3.83
C SER A 72 -3.98 2.95 -3.71
N TYR A 73 -4.69 3.77 -4.49
CA TYR A 73 -4.70 5.23 -4.33
C TYR A 73 -5.34 5.62 -3.00
N GLY A 74 -6.49 5.03 -2.67
CA GLY A 74 -7.16 5.28 -1.39
C GLY A 74 -6.30 4.92 -0.17
N ALA A 75 -5.57 3.80 -0.23
CA ALA A 75 -4.62 3.40 0.81
C ALA A 75 -3.49 4.44 0.97
N MET A 76 -2.91 4.91 -0.12
CA MET A 76 -1.86 5.93 -0.09
C MET A 76 -2.38 7.28 0.44
N MET A 77 -3.50 7.78 -0.08
CA MET A 77 -4.09 9.06 0.36
C MET A 77 -4.44 9.04 1.86
N LYS A 78 -5.15 8.00 2.30
CA LYS A 78 -5.48 7.84 3.72
C LYS A 78 -4.21 7.71 4.55
N GLY A 79 -3.25 6.94 4.07
CA GLY A 79 -1.96 6.74 4.71
C GLY A 79 -1.20 8.04 4.91
N TYR A 80 -1.17 8.93 3.91
CA TYR A 80 -0.51 10.24 4.01
C TYR A 80 -1.15 11.09 5.10
N VAL A 81 -2.48 11.16 5.15
CA VAL A 81 -3.21 11.87 6.21
C VAL A 81 -2.88 11.28 7.59
N ASP A 82 -2.93 9.95 7.72
CA ASP A 82 -2.60 9.24 8.97
C ASP A 82 -1.13 9.49 9.42
N ASN A 83 -0.23 9.81 8.48
CA ASN A 83 1.20 10.09 8.73
C ASN A 83 1.54 11.59 8.75
N ASN A 84 0.55 12.47 8.89
CA ASN A 84 0.72 13.94 8.96
C ASN A 84 1.34 14.56 7.70
N LEU A 85 1.00 14.03 6.52
CA LEU A 85 1.44 14.52 5.20
C LEU A 85 0.24 14.84 4.29
N PRO A 86 -0.76 15.63 4.73
CA PRO A 86 -2.00 15.84 3.98
C PRO A 86 -1.78 16.47 2.59
N GLU A 87 -0.74 17.27 2.42
CA GLU A 87 -0.35 17.86 1.13
C GLU A 87 -0.07 16.79 0.07
N LYS A 88 0.64 15.72 0.44
CA LYS A 88 0.90 14.61 -0.49
C LYS A 88 -0.37 13.83 -0.86
N ALA A 89 -1.36 13.80 0.04
CA ALA A 89 -2.65 13.19 -0.28
C ALA A 89 -3.40 14.01 -1.34
N ILE A 90 -3.34 15.33 -1.26
CA ILE A 90 -3.93 16.25 -2.24
C ILE A 90 -3.21 16.16 -3.57
N ASP A 91 -1.87 16.16 -3.55
CA ASP A 91 -1.06 16.02 -4.76
C ASP A 91 -1.39 14.71 -5.49
N LEU A 92 -1.45 13.59 -4.74
CA LEU A 92 -1.83 12.30 -5.31
C LEU A 92 -3.27 12.29 -5.84
N PHE A 93 -4.20 13.02 -5.23
CA PHE A 93 -5.56 13.15 -5.75
C PHE A 93 -5.58 13.89 -7.09
N ASN A 94 -4.77 14.95 -7.21
CA ASN A 94 -4.66 15.73 -8.44
C ASN A 94 -3.91 14.98 -9.57
N GLU A 95 -3.10 13.97 -9.24
CA GLU A 95 -2.48 13.08 -10.24
C GLU A 95 -3.48 12.14 -10.92
N ILE A 96 -4.69 11.96 -10.36
CA ILE A 96 -5.73 11.12 -10.96
C ILE A 96 -6.47 11.95 -12.02
N ASP A 97 -6.02 11.84 -13.27
CA ASP A 97 -6.65 12.52 -14.42
C ASP A 97 -8.14 12.16 -14.61
N ASN A 98 -8.52 10.92 -14.28
CA ASN A 98 -9.90 10.45 -14.26
C ASN A 98 -10.08 9.33 -13.22
N PRO A 99 -10.96 9.48 -12.21
CA PRO A 99 -11.21 8.44 -11.21
C PRO A 99 -11.66 7.10 -11.83
N ASP A 100 -12.31 7.14 -13.00
CA ASP A 100 -12.78 5.96 -13.72
C ASP A 100 -11.65 5.20 -14.45
N ASP A 101 -10.48 5.81 -14.65
CA ASP A 101 -9.30 5.13 -15.24
C ASP A 101 -8.61 4.21 -14.23
N VAL A 102 -8.95 4.35 -12.95
CA VAL A 102 -8.42 3.50 -11.90
C VAL A 102 -9.30 2.26 -11.76
N LYS A 103 -8.83 1.15 -12.33
CA LYS A 103 -9.54 -0.14 -12.33
C LYS A 103 -10.07 -0.50 -10.94
N ILE A 104 -11.37 -0.79 -10.87
CA ILE A 104 -12.08 -1.33 -9.69
C ILE A 104 -11.76 -2.81 -9.54
#